data_AF-A0A356KSY0-F1
#
_entry.id   AF-A0A356KSY0-F1
#
_cell.length_a   1.000
_cell.length_b   1.000
_cell.length_c   1.000
_cell.angle_alpha   90.00
_cell.angle_beta   90.00
_cell.angle_gamma   90.00
#
_symmetry.space_group_name_H-M   'P 1'
#
loop_
_entity.id
_entity.type
_entity.pdbx_description
1 polymer ?
#
loop_
_entity_poly.entity_id
_entity_poly.type
_entity_poly.pdbx_seq_one_letter_code
_entity_poly.pdbx_strand_id
1 'polypeptide(L)'
;MPRPLLLLAVWALLLGGAPRALADDALDLARERGKLIVATDAGYVPFEVINPDGTFSGFDVDLLTEIGKELGLEVELRNTAWAGIIGALQANKVDLIMSGMSVTEERKKAVDFSEPYYRVGQVVIKRRGDERINSPSDLDDPALTIATQEGTTGEEAVRQKFPQGKLLRF
;
A
#
# COMPACT_ATOMS: atom_id res chain seq x y z
N MET A 1 55.70 5.27 48.21
CA MET A 1 54.49 4.50 48.60
C MET A 1 53.26 5.34 48.27
N PRO A 2 52.46 4.98 47.24
CA PRO A 2 51.27 5.73 46.85
C PRO A 2 50.03 5.28 47.66
N ARG A 3 49.16 6.23 48.03
CA ARG A 3 47.80 5.97 48.54
C ARG A 3 46.83 5.88 47.36
N PRO A 4 45.95 4.88 47.27
CA PRO A 4 44.98 4.76 46.18
C PRO A 4 43.54 5.16 46.60
N LEU A 5 42.70 5.37 45.57
CA LEU A 5 41.22 5.38 45.55
C LEU A 5 40.45 6.55 46.15
N LEU A 6 39.71 7.28 45.28
CA LEU A 6 38.25 7.12 45.17
C LEU A 6 37.75 7.79 43.88
N LEU A 7 37.53 6.99 42.83
CA LEU A 7 36.75 7.34 41.64
C LEU A 7 35.32 6.85 41.90
N LEU A 8 34.39 7.77 42.14
CA LEU A 8 32.95 7.49 42.15
C LEU A 8 32.46 7.40 40.71
N ALA A 9 32.27 6.17 40.22
CA ALA A 9 31.56 5.90 38.99
C ALA A 9 30.05 6.01 39.25
N VAL A 10 29.40 7.04 38.71
CA VAL A 10 27.94 7.12 38.63
C VAL A 10 27.51 6.32 37.41
N TRP A 11 26.99 5.12 37.62
CA TRP A 11 26.26 4.35 36.62
C TRP A 11 24.89 5.00 36.42
N ALA A 12 24.74 5.76 35.34
CA ALA A 12 23.43 6.19 34.86
C ALA A 12 22.69 4.97 34.29
N LEU A 13 21.64 4.56 35.00
CA LEU A 13 20.70 3.54 34.58
C LEU A 13 19.92 4.08 33.37
N LEU A 14 20.36 3.73 32.15
CA LEU A 14 19.57 3.89 30.94
C LEU A 14 18.41 2.88 31.02
N LEU A 15 17.25 3.35 31.50
CA LEU A 15 15.99 2.67 31.32
C LEU A 15 15.70 2.60 29.82
N GLY A 16 16.09 1.48 29.21
CA GLY A 16 15.71 1.11 27.86
C GLY A 16 14.20 0.93 27.79
N GLY A 17 13.51 1.99 27.36
CA GLY A 17 12.23 1.82 26.70
C GLY A 17 12.51 1.19 25.34
N ALA A 18 12.12 -0.07 25.16
CA ALA A 18 12.08 -0.66 23.83
C ALA A 18 11.25 0.27 22.92
N PRO A 19 11.67 0.53 21.67
CA PRO A 19 10.83 1.29 20.75
C PRO A 19 9.50 0.53 20.59
N ARG A 20 8.42 1.14 21.07
CA ARG A 20 7.05 0.64 20.84
C ARG A 20 6.84 0.68 19.32
N ALA A 21 6.47 -0.44 18.72
CA ALA A 21 6.29 -0.51 17.27
C ALA A 21 5.15 0.43 16.87
N LEU A 22 5.31 1.18 15.79
CA LEU A 22 4.27 2.09 15.27
C LEU A 22 2.94 1.37 14.98
N ALA A 23 2.98 0.07 14.68
CA ALA A 23 1.80 -0.76 14.49
C ALA A 23 0.98 -0.97 15.78
N ASP A 24 1.64 -1.09 16.93
CA ASP A 24 0.95 -1.18 18.23
C ASP A 24 0.23 0.13 18.53
N ASP A 25 0.80 1.26 18.12
CA ASP A 25 0.19 2.60 18.26
C ASP A 25 -1.06 2.75 17.36
N ALA A 26 -0.98 2.31 16.09
CA ALA A 26 -2.11 2.41 15.16
C ALA A 26 -3.34 1.58 15.59
N LEU A 27 -3.12 0.34 16.07
CA LEU A 27 -4.22 -0.50 16.55
C LEU A 27 -4.80 0.00 17.88
N ASP A 28 -3.96 0.49 18.78
CA ASP A 28 -4.41 1.09 20.03
C ASP A 28 -5.27 2.33 19.76
N LEU A 29 -4.83 3.22 18.85
CA LEU A 29 -5.61 4.38 18.41
C LEU A 29 -6.94 3.98 17.74
N ALA A 30 -6.94 2.92 16.94
CA ALA A 30 -8.16 2.39 16.34
C ALA A 30 -9.14 1.85 17.40
N ARG A 31 -8.62 1.16 18.42
CA ARG A 31 -9.41 0.65 19.56
C ARG A 31 -9.98 1.75 20.43
N GLU A 32 -9.18 2.77 20.78
CA GLU A 32 -9.65 3.94 21.54
C GLU A 32 -10.80 4.65 20.81
N ARG A 33 -10.73 4.70 19.49
CA ARG A 33 -11.75 5.32 18.63
C ARG A 33 -12.93 4.39 18.30
N GLY A 34 -12.80 3.09 18.56
CA GLY A 34 -13.77 2.06 18.19
C GLY A 34 -13.88 1.78 16.69
N LYS A 35 -12.93 2.27 15.87
CA LYS A 35 -12.96 2.11 14.41
C LYS A 35 -11.59 2.04 13.76
N LEU A 36 -11.49 1.14 12.79
CA LEU A 36 -10.37 1.00 11.88
C LEU A 36 -10.66 1.77 10.59
N ILE A 37 -9.89 2.82 10.33
CA ILE A 37 -10.03 3.68 9.15
C ILE A 37 -9.09 3.14 8.06
N VAL A 38 -9.66 2.76 6.92
CA VAL A 38 -8.90 2.08 5.85
C VAL A 38 -8.98 2.88 4.56
N ALA A 39 -7.81 3.16 3.95
CA ALA A 39 -7.75 3.73 2.62
C ALA A 39 -7.88 2.63 1.56
N THR A 40 -8.70 2.90 0.54
CA THR A 40 -8.85 2.07 -0.65
C THR A 40 -9.01 2.97 -1.88
N ASP A 41 -8.43 2.61 -3.03
CA ASP A 41 -8.68 3.31 -4.30
C ASP A 41 -9.75 2.56 -5.09
N ALA A 42 -11.01 2.88 -4.82
CA ALA A 42 -12.16 2.04 -5.15
C ALA A 42 -12.61 2.10 -6.62
N GLY A 43 -11.69 1.72 -7.51
CA GLY A 43 -11.91 1.50 -8.94
C GLY A 43 -11.35 0.18 -9.45
N TYR A 44 -10.83 -0.68 -8.57
CA TYR A 44 -10.09 -1.88 -8.96
C TYR A 44 -10.92 -3.16 -8.80
N VAL A 45 -11.78 -3.43 -9.78
CA VAL A 45 -12.56 -4.68 -9.84
C VAL A 45 -11.63 -5.89 -10.00
N PRO A 46 -11.81 -6.99 -9.24
CA PRO A 46 -12.90 -7.29 -8.29
C PRO A 46 -12.56 -7.01 -6.82
N PHE A 47 -11.48 -6.28 -6.53
CA PHE A 47 -10.98 -6.05 -5.18
C PHE A 47 -11.77 -4.98 -4.43
N GLU A 48 -11.98 -3.81 -5.05
CA GLU A 48 -12.71 -2.70 -4.44
C GLU A 48 -13.51 -1.90 -5.48
N VAL A 49 -14.78 -1.62 -5.15
CA VAL A 49 -15.72 -0.89 -6.00
C VAL A 49 -16.61 -0.02 -5.12
N ILE A 50 -16.88 1.21 -5.56
CA ILE A 50 -18.00 2.01 -5.05
C ILE A 50 -19.26 1.68 -5.84
N ASN A 51 -20.28 1.17 -5.13
CA ASN A 51 -21.59 0.87 -5.67
C ASN A 51 -22.39 2.15 -5.94
N PRO A 52 -23.46 2.10 -6.77
CA PRO A 52 -24.29 3.26 -7.08
C PRO A 52 -24.94 3.94 -5.86
N ASP A 53 -25.13 3.20 -4.76
CA ASP A 53 -25.67 3.69 -3.50
C ASP A 53 -24.59 4.29 -2.57
N GLY A 54 -23.33 4.33 -3.03
CA GLY A 54 -22.18 4.84 -2.27
C GLY A 54 -21.55 3.83 -1.31
N THR A 55 -22.07 2.60 -1.22
CA THR A 55 -21.45 1.53 -0.43
C THR A 55 -20.24 0.95 -1.15
N PHE A 56 -19.35 0.30 -0.41
CA PHE A 56 -18.20 -0.40 -0.99
C PHE A 56 -18.52 -1.89 -1.13
N SER A 57 -18.00 -2.53 -2.17
CA SER A 57 -18.00 -3.98 -2.33
C SER A 57 -16.73 -4.48 -3.00
N GLY A 58 -16.46 -5.78 -2.90
CA GLY A 58 -15.32 -6.45 -3.52
C GLY A 58 -14.54 -7.31 -2.54
N PHE A 59 -13.55 -8.03 -3.05
CA PHE A 59 -12.75 -8.97 -2.26
C PHE A 59 -12.04 -8.29 -1.07
N ASP A 60 -11.45 -7.11 -1.27
CA ASP A 60 -10.76 -6.40 -0.19
C ASP A 60 -11.79 -5.91 0.86
N VAL A 61 -12.98 -5.51 0.43
CA VAL A 61 -14.07 -5.08 1.34
C VAL A 61 -14.55 -6.25 2.21
N ASP A 62 -14.73 -7.42 1.61
CA ASP A 62 -15.16 -8.64 2.33
C ASP A 62 -14.09 -9.07 3.34
N LEU A 63 -12.82 -9.07 2.95
CA LEU A 63 -11.71 -9.42 3.83
C LEU A 63 -11.57 -8.42 4.99
N LEU A 64 -11.67 -7.12 4.74
CA LEU A 64 -11.67 -6.10 5.81
C LEU A 64 -12.83 -6.28 6.78
N THR A 65 -14.00 -6.65 6.27
CA THR A 65 -15.18 -6.89 7.10
C THR A 65 -14.92 -8.01 8.11
N GLU A 66 -14.29 -9.11 7.68
CA GLU A 66 -13.91 -10.19 8.59
C GLU A 66 -12.79 -9.79 9.56
N ILE A 67 -11.80 -9.00 9.11
CA ILE A 67 -10.76 -8.44 9.98
C ILE A 67 -11.39 -7.55 11.08
N GLY A 68 -12.33 -6.68 10.72
CA GLY A 68 -13.04 -5.81 11.66
C GLY A 68 -13.81 -6.60 12.73
N LYS A 69 -14.48 -7.68 12.32
CA LYS A 69 -15.18 -8.59 13.25
C LYS A 69 -14.22 -9.24 14.24
N GLU A 70 -13.08 -9.75 13.77
CA GLU A 70 -12.07 -10.38 14.63
C GLU A 70 -11.44 -9.38 15.61
N LEU A 71 -11.27 -8.12 15.18
CA LEU A 71 -10.75 -7.04 16.03
C LEU A 71 -11.80 -6.42 16.96
N GLY A 72 -13.09 -6.69 16.72
CA GLY A 72 -14.20 -6.02 17.42
C GLY A 72 -14.31 -4.53 17.09
N LEU A 73 -13.92 -4.11 15.88
CA LEU A 73 -13.90 -2.72 15.43
C LEU A 73 -14.80 -2.50 14.22
N GLU A 74 -15.42 -1.31 14.13
CA GLU A 74 -16.07 -0.84 12.91
C GLU A 74 -15.02 -0.53 11.84
N VAL A 75 -15.28 -0.89 10.58
CA VAL A 75 -14.41 -0.54 9.45
C VAL A 75 -14.97 0.67 8.72
N GLU A 76 -14.22 1.76 8.71
CA GLU A 76 -14.52 2.97 7.93
C GLU A 76 -13.65 3.00 6.67
N LEU A 77 -14.26 2.70 5.51
CA LEU A 77 -13.58 2.79 4.23
C LEU A 77 -13.52 4.23 3.72
N ARG A 78 -12.34 4.67 3.29
CA ARG A 78 -12.10 5.97 2.68
C ARG A 78 -11.55 5.80 1.27
N ASN A 79 -12.34 6.23 0.30
CA ASN A 79 -11.87 6.30 -1.08
C ASN A 79 -10.70 7.31 -1.19
N THR A 80 -9.52 6.83 -1.55
CA THR A 80 -8.27 7.60 -1.54
C THR A 80 -7.52 7.34 -2.83
N ALA A 81 -7.24 8.39 -3.60
CA ALA A 81 -6.51 8.27 -4.86
C ALA A 81 -5.13 7.61 -4.67
N TRP A 82 -4.78 6.67 -5.56
CA TRP A 82 -3.54 5.90 -5.49
C TRP A 82 -2.28 6.73 -5.25
N ALA A 83 -2.12 7.84 -5.99
CA ALA A 83 -0.93 8.69 -5.90
C ALA A 83 -0.68 9.24 -4.48
N GLY A 84 -1.74 9.39 -3.66
CA GLY A 84 -1.66 9.91 -2.29
C GLY A 84 -1.82 8.85 -1.20
N ILE A 85 -2.04 7.57 -1.55
CA ILE A 85 -2.53 6.57 -0.59
C ILE A 85 -1.52 6.25 0.51
N ILE A 86 -0.24 6.09 0.16
CA ILE A 86 0.85 5.89 1.13
C ILE A 86 1.07 7.14 1.98
N GLY A 87 0.98 8.33 1.36
CA GLY A 87 1.09 9.59 2.10
C GLY A 87 -0.05 9.78 3.11
N ALA A 88 -1.25 9.29 2.82
CA ALA A 88 -2.37 9.31 3.76
C ALA A 88 -2.10 8.44 5.00
N LEU A 89 -1.50 7.26 4.82
CA LEU A 89 -1.08 6.39 5.91
C LEU A 89 0.03 7.03 6.74
N GLN A 90 1.09 7.54 6.11
CA GLN A 90 2.20 8.21 6.80
C GLN A 90 1.79 9.48 7.55
N ALA A 91 0.74 10.16 7.09
CA ALA A 91 0.17 11.32 7.75
C ALA A 91 -0.86 10.96 8.85
N ASN A 92 -0.99 9.68 9.21
CA ASN A 92 -1.96 9.17 10.18
C ASN A 92 -3.42 9.57 9.87
N LYS A 93 -3.76 9.72 8.58
CA LYS A 93 -5.14 10.00 8.15
C LYS A 93 -5.97 8.73 8.01
N VAL A 94 -5.31 7.58 7.88
CA VAL A 94 -5.87 6.22 7.87
C VAL A 94 -4.93 5.31 8.66
N ASP A 95 -5.45 4.20 9.16
CA ASP A 95 -4.67 3.24 9.95
C ASP A 95 -4.12 2.08 9.09
N LEU A 96 -4.78 1.80 7.96
CA LEU A 96 -4.45 0.71 7.05
C LEU A 96 -4.71 1.13 5.59
N ILE A 97 -3.98 0.51 4.66
CA ILE A 97 -4.30 0.54 3.22
C ILE A 97 -4.71 -0.87 2.81
N MET A 98 -5.87 -1.00 2.16
CA MET A 98 -6.24 -2.24 1.47
C MET A 98 -6.86 -1.91 0.11
N SER A 99 -6.07 -2.12 -0.93
CA SER A 99 -6.36 -1.73 -2.31
C SER A 99 -5.48 -2.51 -3.29
N GLY A 100 -5.42 -3.83 -3.11
CA GLY A 100 -4.59 -4.71 -3.94
C GLY A 100 -3.10 -4.31 -4.07
N MET A 101 -2.53 -3.69 -3.04
CA MET A 101 -1.22 -3.04 -3.16
C MET A 101 -0.09 -4.06 -3.36
N SER A 102 0.50 -4.03 -4.55
CA SER A 102 1.70 -4.83 -4.83
C SER A 102 2.86 -4.42 -3.93
N VAL A 103 3.47 -5.41 -3.29
CA VAL A 103 4.67 -5.24 -2.47
C VAL A 103 5.86 -4.92 -3.37
N THR A 104 6.53 -3.80 -3.12
CA THR A 104 7.79 -3.42 -3.79
C THR A 104 8.84 -3.01 -2.77
N GLU A 105 10.12 -3.11 -3.13
CA GLU A 105 11.22 -2.70 -2.25
C GLU A 105 11.21 -1.20 -1.96
N GLU A 106 10.68 -0.39 -2.88
CA GLU A 106 10.49 1.05 -2.64
C GLU A 106 9.41 1.29 -1.59
N ARG A 107 8.25 0.64 -1.71
CA ARG A 107 7.14 0.81 -0.76
C ARG A 107 7.48 0.27 0.63
N LYS A 108 8.21 -0.84 0.72
CA LYS A 108 8.73 -1.39 2.00
C LYS A 108 9.63 -0.42 2.77
N LYS A 109 10.27 0.54 2.08
CA LYS A 109 11.05 1.58 2.77
C LYS A 109 10.16 2.65 3.38
N ALA A 110 8.92 2.78 2.92
CA ALA A 110 7.98 3.82 3.33
C ALA A 110 6.94 3.32 4.35
N VAL A 111 6.51 2.07 4.22
CA VAL A 111 5.44 1.45 5.03
C VAL A 111 5.68 -0.05 5.21
N ASP A 112 5.15 -0.61 6.28
CA ASP A 112 5.11 -2.06 6.50
C ASP A 112 4.00 -2.73 5.68
N PHE A 113 4.16 -4.02 5.39
CA PHE A 113 3.18 -4.84 4.68
C PHE A 113 2.76 -6.04 5.52
N SER A 114 1.52 -6.47 5.36
CA SER A 114 1.06 -7.77 5.85
C SER A 114 1.77 -8.92 5.12
N GLU A 115 1.48 -10.14 5.55
CA GLU A 115 1.64 -11.28 4.65
C GLU A 115 0.80 -11.08 3.39
N PRO A 116 1.32 -11.43 2.19
CA PRO A 116 0.55 -11.27 0.96
C PRO A 116 -0.69 -12.16 0.94
N TYR A 117 -1.86 -11.56 0.76
CA TYR A 117 -3.14 -12.28 0.67
C TYR A 117 -3.51 -12.67 -0.77
N TYR A 118 -2.84 -12.11 -1.78
CA TYR A 118 -3.07 -12.43 -3.20
C TYR A 118 -1.79 -12.26 -4.02
N ARG A 119 -1.60 -13.11 -5.06
CA ARG A 119 -0.50 -12.97 -6.04
C ARG A 119 -1.07 -12.65 -7.41
N VAL A 120 -0.72 -11.48 -7.94
CA VAL A 120 -1.15 -11.00 -9.27
C VAL A 120 -0.02 -11.08 -10.29
N GLY A 121 -0.41 -11.27 -11.56
CA GLY A 121 0.45 -11.04 -12.72
C GLY A 121 0.03 -9.78 -13.47
N GLN A 122 1.01 -9.12 -14.09
CA GLN A 122 0.79 -7.98 -14.97
C GLN A 122 0.36 -8.46 -16.36
N VAL A 123 -0.71 -7.87 -16.91
CA VAL A 123 -1.20 -8.15 -18.26
C VAL A 123 -1.52 -6.86 -18.99
N VAL A 124 -1.43 -6.90 -20.32
CA VAL A 124 -1.88 -5.79 -21.18
C VAL A 124 -3.22 -6.16 -21.80
N ILE A 125 -4.14 -5.21 -21.73
CA ILE A 125 -5.46 -5.34 -22.36
C ILE A 125 -5.44 -4.50 -23.65
N LYS A 126 -5.75 -5.14 -24.77
CA LYS A 126 -5.89 -4.49 -26.09
C LYS A 126 -7.32 -4.57 -26.59
N ARG A 127 -7.66 -3.70 -27.56
CA ARG A 127 -8.95 -3.79 -28.25
C ARG A 127 -9.03 -5.11 -29.03
N ARG A 128 -10.21 -5.75 -29.01
CA ARG A 128 -10.46 -6.93 -29.86
C ARG A 128 -10.22 -6.56 -31.33
N GLY A 129 -9.46 -7.38 -32.04
CA GLY A 129 -9.10 -7.15 -33.44
C GLY A 129 -7.92 -6.19 -33.65
N ASP A 130 -7.28 -5.68 -32.58
CA ASP A 130 -6.04 -4.94 -32.73
C ASP A 130 -4.88 -5.91 -33.02
N GLU A 131 -4.48 -5.99 -34.29
CA GLU A 131 -3.43 -6.89 -34.78
C GLU A 131 -2.01 -6.32 -34.59
N ARG A 132 -1.88 -5.07 -34.11
CA ARG A 132 -0.57 -4.44 -33.88
C ARG A 132 0.21 -5.05 -32.72
N ILE A 133 -0.49 -5.70 -31.77
CA ILE A 133 0.09 -6.21 -30.53
C ILE A 133 -0.21 -7.71 -30.43
N ASN A 134 0.70 -8.59 -30.81
CA ASN A 134 0.54 -10.05 -30.72
C ASN A 134 1.40 -10.66 -29.62
N SER A 135 2.39 -9.92 -29.16
CA SER A 135 3.32 -10.29 -28.12
C SER A 135 3.69 -9.06 -27.27
N PRO A 136 4.22 -9.26 -26.04
CA PRO A 136 4.69 -8.13 -25.24
C PRO A 136 5.77 -7.28 -25.91
N SER A 137 6.64 -7.86 -26.76
CA SER A 137 7.69 -7.09 -27.45
C SER A 137 7.14 -6.05 -28.42
N ASP A 138 5.92 -6.26 -28.95
CA ASP A 138 5.29 -5.30 -29.87
C ASP A 138 4.92 -3.98 -29.17
N LEU A 139 4.93 -3.94 -27.83
CA LEU A 139 4.63 -2.75 -27.03
C LEU A 139 5.77 -1.73 -27.06
N ASP A 140 7.00 -2.14 -27.38
CA ASP A 140 8.16 -1.25 -27.47
C ASP A 140 8.22 -0.50 -28.83
N ASP A 141 7.10 0.11 -29.22
CA ASP A 141 6.94 0.82 -30.49
C ASP A 141 6.49 2.28 -30.23
N PRO A 142 7.22 3.30 -30.72
CA PRO A 142 6.87 4.71 -30.55
C PRO A 142 5.54 5.12 -31.20
N ALA A 143 4.97 4.29 -32.07
CA ALA A 143 3.63 4.48 -32.63
C ALA A 143 2.52 4.06 -31.66
N LEU A 144 2.83 3.26 -30.64
CA LEU A 144 1.87 2.80 -29.65
C LEU A 144 1.81 3.73 -28.44
N THR A 145 0.62 3.82 -27.86
CA THR A 145 0.39 4.49 -26.58
C THR A 145 -0.07 3.46 -25.57
N ILE A 146 0.64 3.37 -24.45
CA ILE A 146 0.36 2.45 -23.35
C ILE A 146 -0.16 3.28 -22.18
N ALA A 147 -1.39 3.02 -21.76
CA ALA A 147 -2.02 3.72 -20.66
C ALA A 147 -1.84 2.94 -19.35
N THR A 148 -1.39 3.61 -18.30
CA THR A 148 -1.25 3.03 -16.95
C THR A 148 -1.72 4.04 -15.91
N GLN A 149 -2.28 3.55 -14.80
CA GLN A 149 -2.52 4.41 -13.64
C GLN A 149 -1.18 4.85 -13.05
N GLU A 150 -1.05 6.14 -12.73
CA GLU A 150 0.18 6.72 -12.19
C GLU A 150 0.60 6.05 -10.86
N GLY A 151 1.89 5.80 -10.68
CA GLY A 151 2.46 5.25 -9.45
C GLY A 151 2.24 3.74 -9.25
N THR A 152 1.70 3.04 -10.25
CA THR A 152 1.48 1.58 -10.18
C THR A 152 2.71 0.80 -10.66
N THR A 153 2.79 -0.48 -10.28
CA THR A 153 3.80 -1.40 -10.82
C THR A 153 3.63 -1.61 -12.33
N GLY A 154 2.46 -1.26 -12.90
CA GLY A 154 2.23 -1.29 -14.35
C GLY A 154 2.93 -0.16 -15.07
N GLU A 155 2.87 1.05 -14.52
CA GLU A 155 3.68 2.17 -15.02
C GLU A 155 5.17 1.82 -14.99
N GLU A 156 5.65 1.30 -13.84
CA GLU A 156 7.04 0.89 -13.68
C GLU A 156 7.45 -0.16 -14.73
N ALA A 157 6.63 -1.19 -14.93
CA ALA A 157 6.88 -2.24 -15.91
C ALA A 157 6.98 -1.67 -17.34
N VAL A 158 6.11 -0.73 -17.70
CA VAL A 158 6.14 -0.09 -19.02
C VAL A 158 7.42 0.73 -19.20
N ARG A 159 7.77 1.57 -18.21
CA ARG A 159 8.97 2.40 -18.27
C ARG A 159 10.26 1.58 -18.37
N GLN A 160 10.31 0.42 -17.74
CA GLN A 160 11.49 -0.44 -17.73
C GLN A 160 11.59 -1.34 -18.97
N LYS A 161 10.47 -1.86 -19.46
CA LYS A 161 10.46 -2.90 -20.50
C LYS A 161 10.12 -2.40 -21.90
N PHE A 162 9.38 -1.30 -22.01
CA PHE A 162 8.90 -0.75 -23.28
C PHE A 162 9.23 0.75 -23.40
N PRO A 163 10.51 1.15 -23.26
CA PRO A 163 10.91 2.55 -23.16
C PRO A 163 10.64 3.38 -24.43
N GLN A 164 10.45 2.75 -25.59
CA GLN A 164 10.12 3.45 -26.85
C GLN A 164 8.63 3.74 -26.97
N GLY A 165 7.78 2.96 -26.29
CA GLY A 165 6.34 3.16 -26.26
C GLY A 165 5.95 4.49 -25.60
N LYS A 166 4.90 5.16 -26.11
CA LYS A 166 4.41 6.39 -25.48
C LYS A 166 3.61 6.06 -24.23
N LEU A 167 4.11 6.46 -23.07
CA LEU A 167 3.40 6.29 -21.81
C LEU A 167 2.34 7.39 -21.61
N LEU A 168 1.09 6.97 -21.43
CA LEU A 168 -0.02 7.82 -21.00
C LEU A 168 -0.36 7.48 -19.55
N ARG A 169 -0.33 8.48 -18.66
CA ARG A 169 -0.70 8.33 -17.25
C ARG A 169 -2.09 8.90 -17.01
N PHE A 170 -2.88 8.24 -16.16
CA PHE A 170 -4.19 8.70 -15.72
C PHE A 170 -4.33 8.56 -14.20
#